data_AF-A0A6N6Q283-F1
#
_entry.id   AF-A0A6N6Q283-F1
#
_cell.length_a   1.000
_cell.length_b   1.000
_cell.length_c   1.000
_cell.angle_alpha   90.00
_cell.angle_beta   90.00
_cell.angle_gamma   90.00
#
_symmetry.space_group_name_H-M   'P 1'
#
loop_
_entity.id
_entity.type
_entity.pdbx_description
1 polymer ?
#
loop_
_entity_poly.entity_id
_entity_poly.type
_entity_poly.pdbx_seq_one_letter_code
_entity_poly.pdbx_strand_id
1 'polypeptide(L)'
;MKVVISILIALGLFYAAKNLMGKYDEITKKGRGEITAAAVAPVQLTGLPERLEPLLADAQRSGHQAFKAFLDRYRTAIQDPRLGDLQLDYILAVSRSNLSEARQVFAEVQARTPLSSPLYPRVKRLANSYQ
;
A
#
# COMPACT_ATOMS: atom_id res chain seq x y z
N MET A 1 32.20 10.99 -29.05
CA MET A 1 30.79 11.36 -29.35
C MET A 1 29.75 10.61 -28.49
N LYS A 2 29.95 9.34 -28.12
CA LYS A 2 28.98 8.55 -27.32
C LYS A 2 28.73 9.10 -25.89
N VAL A 3 29.77 9.62 -25.23
CA VAL A 3 29.68 10.16 -23.85
C VAL A 3 28.84 11.43 -23.77
N VAL A 4 28.89 12.29 -24.80
CA VAL A 4 28.08 13.53 -24.86
C VAL A 4 26.59 13.19 -24.99
N ILE A 5 26.26 12.15 -25.75
CA ILE A 5 24.89 11.65 -25.91
C ILE A 5 24.37 11.07 -24.58
N SER A 6 25.20 10.30 -23.85
CA SER A 6 24.83 9.77 -22.55
C SER A 6 24.58 10.86 -21.50
N ILE A 7 25.37 11.94 -21.51
CA ILE A 7 25.18 13.09 -20.61
C ILE A 7 23.88 13.83 -20.94
N LEU A 8 23.55 14.00 -22.23
CA LEU A 8 22.29 14.62 -22.65
C LEU A 8 21.06 13.78 -22.27
N ILE A 9 21.16 12.45 -22.36
CA ILE A 9 20.10 11.53 -21.91
C ILE A 9 19.93 11.58 -20.40
N ALA A 10 21.04 11.59 -19.63
CA ALA A 10 20.99 11.68 -18.18
C ALA A 10 20.37 13.00 -17.69
N LEU A 11 20.72 14.13 -18.32
CA LEU A 11 20.11 15.44 -18.05
C LEU A 11 18.62 15.46 -18.44
N GLY A 12 18.25 14.86 -19.57
CA GLY A 12 16.85 14.72 -19.98
C GLY A 12 16.02 13.88 -19.01
N LEU A 13 16.56 12.76 -18.53
CA LEU A 13 15.91 11.91 -17.52
C LEU A 13 15.79 12.61 -16.16
N PHE A 14 16.82 13.37 -15.75
CA PHE A 14 16.79 14.14 -14.52
C PHE A 14 15.74 15.27 -14.57
N TYR A 15 15.63 15.95 -15.72
CA TYR A 15 14.63 17.00 -15.93
C TYR A 15 13.21 16.42 -16.04
N ALA A 16 13.05 15.26 -16.69
CA ALA A 16 11.79 14.53 -16.71
C ALA A 16 11.36 14.09 -15.30
N ALA A 17 12.28 13.58 -14.48
CA ALA A 17 12.01 13.18 -13.10
C ALA A 17 11.53 14.37 -12.23
N LYS A 18 12.14 15.56 -12.38
CA LYS A 18 11.66 16.76 -11.67
C LYS A 18 10.30 17.26 -12.16
N ASN A 19 10.02 17.17 -13.47
CA ASN A 19 8.77 17.68 -14.03
C ASN A 19 7.57 16.74 -13.77
N LEU A 20 7.81 15.43 -13.61
CA LEU A 20 6.78 14.48 -13.18
C LEU A 20 6.36 14.67 -11.72
N MET A 21 7.19 15.26 -10.87
CA MET A 21 6.87 15.52 -9.46
C MET A 21 5.80 16.60 -9.25
N GLY A 22 5.48 17.41 -10.26
CA GLY A 22 4.45 18.46 -10.18
C GLY A 22 3.06 18.06 -10.72
N LYS A 23 2.92 16.90 -11.38
CA LYS A 23 1.68 16.50 -12.08
C LYS A 23 0.97 15.27 -11.52
N TYR A 24 1.44 14.70 -10.40
CA TYR A 24 0.75 13.60 -9.72
C TYR A 24 -0.44 14.03 -8.85
N ASP A 25 -0.67 15.33 -8.64
CA ASP A 25 -1.80 15.85 -7.86
C ASP A 25 -3.13 15.97 -8.64
N GLU A 26 -3.10 15.77 -9.97
CA GLU A 26 -4.30 15.98 -10.80
C GLU A 26 -4.98 14.68 -11.27
N ILE A 27 -4.25 13.56 -11.34
CA ILE A 27 -4.81 12.26 -11.78
C ILE A 27 -5.55 11.55 -10.62
N THR A 28 -5.24 11.87 -9.37
CA THR A 28 -5.98 11.35 -8.19
C THR A 28 -7.36 11.98 -8.00
N LYS A 29 -7.71 13.05 -8.74
CA LYS A 29 -9.03 13.70 -8.64
C LYS A 29 -10.07 13.27 -9.69
N LYS A 30 -9.69 12.68 -10.83
CA LYS A 30 -10.65 12.30 -11.89
C LYS A 30 -10.97 10.80 -12.00
N GLY A 31 -10.23 9.94 -11.30
CA GLY A 31 -10.58 8.52 -11.12
C GLY A 31 -11.42 8.23 -9.88
N ARG A 32 -11.92 9.26 -9.20
CA ARG A 32 -12.86 9.19 -8.07
C ARG A 32 -14.30 9.12 -8.62
N GLY A 33 -14.53 8.23 -9.58
CA GLY A 33 -15.87 7.77 -9.88
C GLY A 33 -16.36 7.01 -8.65
N GLU A 34 -17.34 7.59 -7.97
CA GLU A 34 -18.34 7.01 -7.08
C GLU A 34 -18.26 5.49 -6.82
N ILE A 35 -17.18 5.03 -6.21
CA ILE A 35 -17.26 3.95 -5.25
C ILE A 35 -17.37 4.70 -3.94
N THR A 36 -18.58 4.75 -3.41
CA THR A 36 -18.91 5.34 -2.11
C THR A 36 -17.92 4.82 -1.08
N ALA A 37 -16.86 5.60 -0.88
CA ALA A 37 -16.00 5.56 0.27
C ALA A 37 -16.86 6.02 1.45
N ALA A 38 -17.75 5.13 1.92
CA ALA A 38 -18.18 5.17 3.29
C ALA A 38 -16.89 5.22 4.10
N ALA A 39 -16.66 6.40 4.68
CA ALA A 39 -15.45 6.82 5.36
C ALA A 39 -14.74 5.63 6.03
N VAL A 40 -13.63 5.18 5.44
CA VAL A 40 -12.69 4.32 6.15
C VAL A 40 -12.00 5.24 7.14
N ALA A 41 -12.64 5.45 8.28
CA ALA A 41 -11.99 6.06 9.42
C ALA A 41 -10.70 5.26 9.66
N PRO A 42 -9.52 5.90 9.71
CA PRO A 42 -8.31 5.22 10.11
C PRO A 42 -8.52 4.82 11.57
N VAL A 43 -8.95 3.59 11.79
CA VAL A 43 -8.95 3.01 13.12
C VAL A 43 -7.48 2.97 13.51
N GLN A 44 -7.06 3.86 14.43
CA GLN A 44 -5.72 3.83 14.98
C GLN A 44 -5.58 2.54 15.80
N LEU A 45 -5.19 1.48 15.12
CA LEU A 45 -4.86 0.21 15.73
C LEU A 45 -3.44 0.35 16.30
N THR A 46 -3.35 0.38 17.63
CA THR A 46 -2.09 0.34 18.37
C THR A 46 -1.35 -0.97 18.06
N GLY A 47 -0.02 -0.91 17.96
CA GLY A 47 0.82 -2.09 17.66
C GLY A 47 1.89 -1.89 16.58
N LEU A 48 2.02 -0.68 16.03
CA LEU A 48 3.17 -0.29 15.20
C LEU A 48 4.14 0.54 16.05
N PRO A 49 5.40 0.11 16.24
CA PRO A 49 6.42 0.93 16.88
C PRO A 49 6.58 2.28 16.15
N GLU A 50 6.65 3.39 16.88
CA GLU A 50 6.74 4.75 16.31
C GLU A 50 7.89 4.90 15.31
N ARG A 51 9.03 4.24 15.58
CA ARG A 51 10.19 4.23 14.68
C ARG A 51 9.90 3.64 13.30
N LEU A 52 8.86 2.81 13.17
CA LEU A 52 8.46 2.15 11.92
C LEU A 52 7.42 2.94 11.13
N GLU A 53 6.78 3.95 11.71
CA GLU A 53 5.84 4.82 11.00
C GLU A 53 6.46 5.54 9.78
N PRO A 54 7.63 6.20 9.88
CA PRO A 54 8.23 6.86 8.71
C PRO A 54 8.63 5.85 7.64
N LEU A 55 9.15 4.69 8.05
CA LEU A 55 9.54 3.60 7.15
C LEU A 55 8.33 3.00 6.41
N LEU A 56 7.20 2.86 7.12
CA LEU A 56 5.93 2.43 6.53
C LEU A 56 5.45 3.44 5.49
N ALA A 57 5.45 4.73 5.84
CA ALA A 57 5.01 5.78 4.94
C ALA A 57 5.89 5.86 3.68
N ASP A 58 7.21 5.71 3.84
CA ASP A 58 8.15 5.64 2.72
C ASP A 58 7.91 4.41 1.83
N ALA A 59 7.68 3.24 2.44
CA ALA A 59 7.38 2.00 1.72
C ALA A 59 6.05 2.10 0.94
N GLN A 60 5.00 2.66 1.54
CA GLN A 60 3.71 2.89 0.88
C GLN A 60 3.84 3.86 -0.30
N ARG A 61 4.62 4.95 -0.15
CA ARG A 61 4.91 5.89 -1.24
C ARG A 61 5.74 5.29 -2.36
N SER A 62 6.59 4.32 -2.04
CA SER A 62 7.48 3.63 -3.00
C SER A 62 6.74 2.54 -3.80
N GLY A 63 5.53 2.17 -3.39
CA GLY A 63 4.64 1.26 -4.10
C GLY A 63 4.53 -0.13 -3.46
N HIS A 64 3.67 -0.97 -4.05
CA HIS A 64 3.29 -2.26 -3.46
C HIS A 64 4.49 -3.19 -3.20
N GLN A 65 5.46 -3.30 -4.11
CA GLN A 65 6.63 -4.16 -3.87
C GLN A 65 7.47 -3.73 -2.65
N ALA A 66 7.67 -2.42 -2.46
CA ALA A 66 8.37 -1.89 -1.30
C ALA A 66 7.55 -2.08 -0.01
N PHE A 67 6.23 -1.92 -0.11
CA PHE A 67 5.32 -2.18 1.01
C PHE A 67 5.32 -3.67 1.42
N LYS A 68 5.33 -4.59 0.46
CA LYS A 68 5.48 -6.02 0.71
C LYS A 68 6.81 -6.32 1.42
N ALA A 69 7.92 -5.77 0.93
CA ALA A 69 9.22 -5.97 1.54
C ALA A 69 9.29 -5.43 2.98
N PHE A 70 8.61 -4.30 3.25
CA PHE A 70 8.44 -3.78 4.61
C PHE A 70 7.66 -4.75 5.50
N LEU A 71 6.51 -5.24 5.02
CA LEU A 71 5.68 -6.18 5.77
C LEU A 71 6.44 -7.48 6.06
N ASP A 72 7.15 -8.04 5.08
CA ASP A 72 7.95 -9.26 5.26
C ASP A 72 9.09 -9.04 6.28
N ARG A 73 9.75 -7.88 6.24
CA ARG A 73 10.86 -7.54 7.15
C ARG A 73 10.40 -7.29 8.58
N TYR A 74 9.26 -6.65 8.77
CA TYR A 74 8.78 -6.22 10.08
C TYR A 74 7.58 -7.02 10.60
N ARG A 75 7.20 -8.11 9.93
CA ARG A 75 6.07 -8.97 10.30
C ARG A 75 6.09 -9.38 11.77
N THR A 76 7.26 -9.71 12.31
CA THR A 76 7.44 -10.14 13.71
C THR A 76 7.45 -8.99 14.70
N ALA A 77 7.73 -7.77 14.24
CA ALA A 77 7.77 -6.56 15.05
C ALA A 77 6.41 -5.85 15.14
N ILE A 78 5.48 -6.16 14.24
CA ILE A 78 4.13 -5.58 14.19
C ILE A 78 3.15 -6.62 14.72
N GLN A 79 2.45 -6.29 15.80
CA GLN A 79 1.47 -7.21 16.39
C GLN A 79 0.10 -7.06 15.70
N ASP A 80 -0.68 -8.14 15.69
CA ASP A 80 -2.10 -8.05 15.36
C ASP A 80 -2.82 -7.23 16.47
N PRO A 81 -3.82 -6.41 16.14
CA PRO A 81 -4.54 -6.30 14.86
C PRO A 81 -3.87 -5.38 13.82
N ARG A 82 -2.83 -4.61 14.19
CA ARG A 82 -2.21 -3.63 13.30
C ARG A 82 -1.54 -4.26 12.08
N LEU A 83 -0.91 -5.43 12.24
CA LEU A 83 -0.31 -6.17 11.13
C LEU A 83 -1.37 -6.52 10.06
N GLY A 84 -2.50 -7.09 10.47
CA GLY A 84 -3.60 -7.39 9.57
C GLY A 84 -4.10 -6.14 8.82
N ASP A 85 -4.10 -4.97 9.46
CA ASP A 85 -4.63 -3.75 8.87
C ASP A 85 -3.76 -3.25 7.72
N LEU A 86 -2.45 -3.28 7.94
CA LEU A 86 -1.46 -2.96 6.91
C LEU A 86 -1.49 -3.99 5.78
N GLN A 87 -1.73 -5.27 6.08
CA GLN A 87 -1.90 -6.29 5.06
C GLN A 87 -3.17 -6.06 4.23
N LEU A 88 -4.27 -5.61 4.83
CA LEU A 88 -5.48 -5.21 4.09
C LEU A 88 -5.23 -3.98 3.20
N ASP A 89 -4.45 -3.01 3.66
CA ASP A 89 -4.02 -1.88 2.82
C ASP A 89 -3.13 -2.33 1.66
N TYR A 90 -2.23 -3.29 1.92
CA TYR A 90 -1.40 -3.90 0.88
C TYR A 90 -2.24 -4.63 -0.18
N ILE A 91 -3.26 -5.39 0.24
CA ILE A 91 -4.20 -6.07 -0.66
C ILE A 91 -4.86 -5.06 -1.60
N LEU A 92 -5.31 -3.92 -1.09
CA LEU A 92 -5.91 -2.86 -1.91
C LEU A 92 -4.91 -2.25 -2.90
N ALA A 93 -3.63 -2.17 -2.52
CA ALA A 93 -2.57 -1.64 -3.38
C ALA A 93 -2.17 -2.64 -4.49
N VAL A 94 -2.11 -3.94 -4.19
CA VAL A 94 -1.67 -4.97 -5.12
C VAL A 94 -2.79 -5.55 -5.98
N SER A 95 -4.06 -5.43 -5.56
CA SER A 95 -5.20 -6.01 -6.29
C SER A 95 -5.33 -5.54 -7.75
N ARG A 96 -4.82 -4.34 -8.05
CA ARG A 96 -4.80 -3.79 -9.42
C ARG A 96 -3.72 -4.39 -10.32
N SER A 97 -2.64 -4.91 -9.75
CA SER A 97 -1.52 -5.51 -10.49
C SER A 97 -1.51 -7.03 -10.42
N ASN A 98 -1.86 -7.60 -9.27
CA ASN A 98 -1.84 -9.05 -9.02
C ASN A 98 -2.96 -9.47 -8.06
N LEU A 99 -4.09 -9.89 -8.64
CA LEU A 99 -5.26 -10.33 -7.89
C LEU A 99 -5.02 -11.66 -7.14
N SER A 100 -4.18 -12.55 -7.68
CA SER A 100 -3.87 -13.84 -7.04
C SER A 100 -3.18 -13.64 -5.70
N GLU A 101 -2.17 -12.77 -5.67
CA GLU A 101 -1.45 -12.40 -4.46
C GLU A 101 -2.36 -11.70 -3.44
N ALA A 102 -3.20 -10.77 -3.90
CA ALA A 102 -4.20 -10.12 -3.06
C ALA A 102 -5.12 -11.13 -2.34
N ARG A 103 -5.57 -12.17 -3.05
CA ARG A 103 -6.41 -13.23 -2.47
C ARG A 103 -5.65 -14.10 -1.46
N GLN A 104 -4.40 -14.46 -1.74
CA GLN A 104 -3.58 -15.24 -0.82
C GLN A 104 -3.37 -14.50 0.50
N VAL A 105 -2.95 -13.23 0.44
CA VAL A 105 -2.75 -12.41 1.63
C VAL A 105 -4.07 -12.20 2.37
N PHE A 106 -5.19 -12.02 1.65
CA PHE A 106 -6.50 -11.88 2.27
C PHE A 106 -6.90 -13.13 3.07
N ALA A 107 -6.71 -14.33 2.51
CA ALA A 107 -7.02 -15.58 3.19
C ALA A 107 -6.19 -15.76 4.47
N GLU A 108 -4.89 -15.41 4.44
CA GLU A 108 -4.03 -15.43 5.63
C GLU A 108 -4.54 -14.48 6.73
N VAL A 109 -4.90 -13.24 6.36
CA VAL A 109 -5.42 -12.25 7.31
C VAL A 109 -6.76 -12.70 7.88
N GLN A 110 -7.66 -13.22 7.03
CA GLN A 110 -8.97 -13.70 7.43
C GLN A 110 -8.85 -14.87 8.42
N ALA A 111 -7.99 -15.86 8.13
CA ALA A 111 -7.78 -17.03 9.00
C ALA A 111 -7.24 -16.65 10.39
N ARG A 112 -6.45 -15.57 10.48
CA ARG A 112 -5.82 -15.12 11.72
C ARG A 112 -6.65 -14.08 12.48
N THR A 113 -7.72 -13.54 11.88
CA THR A 113 -8.56 -12.50 12.48
C THR A 113 -9.75 -13.11 13.22
N PRO A 114 -9.80 -13.07 14.55
CA PRO A 114 -10.96 -13.55 15.30
C PRO A 114 -12.18 -12.63 15.08
N LEU A 115 -13.39 -13.17 15.26
CA LEU A 115 -14.65 -12.43 15.14
C LEU A 115 -14.75 -11.24 16.11
N SER A 116 -14.04 -11.30 17.24
CA SER A 116 -13.94 -10.24 18.25
C SER A 116 -12.92 -9.14 17.90
N SER A 117 -12.16 -9.30 16.82
CA SER A 117 -11.13 -8.33 16.42
C SER A 117 -11.75 -7.01 15.95
N PRO A 118 -11.16 -5.85 16.30
CA PRO A 118 -11.58 -4.56 15.73
C PRO A 118 -11.39 -4.50 14.20
N LEU A 119 -10.59 -5.40 13.65
CA LEU A 119 -10.32 -5.51 12.21
C LEU A 119 -11.41 -6.29 11.45
N TYR A 120 -12.19 -7.09 12.15
CA TYR A 120 -13.19 -7.98 11.55
C TYR A 120 -14.20 -7.28 10.61
N PRO A 121 -14.75 -6.09 10.93
CA PRO A 121 -15.66 -5.38 10.02
C PRO A 121 -15.00 -5.05 8.67
N ARG A 122 -13.69 -4.76 8.68
CA ARG A 122 -12.93 -4.44 7.47
C ARG A 122 -12.66 -5.69 6.64
N VAL A 123 -12.28 -6.81 7.27
CA VAL A 123 -12.18 -8.13 6.60
C VAL A 123 -13.50 -8.48 5.92
N LYS A 124 -14.63 -8.36 6.64
CA LYS A 124 -15.95 -8.72 6.12
C LYS A 124 -16.34 -7.91 4.89
N ARG A 125 -16.03 -6.61 4.85
CA ARG A 125 -16.29 -5.77 3.67
C ARG A 125 -15.48 -6.21 2.45
N LEU A 126 -14.22 -6.59 2.68
CA LEU A 126 -13.31 -7.00 1.61
C LEU A 126 -13.54 -8.46 1.16
N ALA A 127 -14.14 -9.30 2.01
CA ALA A 127 -14.44 -10.69 1.68
C ALA A 127 -15.23 -10.82 0.36
N ASN A 128 -16.21 -9.94 0.12
CA ASN A 128 -17.01 -9.96 -1.10
C ASN A 128 -16.21 -9.73 -2.39
N SER A 129 -15.02 -9.14 -2.30
CA SER A 129 -14.17 -8.82 -3.46
C SER A 129 -13.05 -9.83 -3.70
N TYR A 130 -12.69 -10.62 -2.68
CA TYR A 130 -11.51 -11.50 -2.71
C TYR A 130 -11.81 -12.97 -2.38
N GLN A 131 -13.04 -13.31 -1.97
CA GLN A 131 -13.53 -14.70 -1.92
C GLN A 131 -13.89 -15.23 -3.32
#